data_AF-A0A560JAK3-F1
#
_entry.id   AF-A0A560JAK3-F1
#
_cell.length_a   1.000
_cell.length_b   1.000
_cell.length_c   1.000
_cell.angle_alpha   90.00
_cell.angle_beta   90.00
_cell.angle_gamma   90.00
#
_symmetry.space_group_name_H-M   'P 1'
#
loop_
_entity.id
_entity.type
_entity.pdbx_description
1 polymer ?
#
loop_
_entity_poly.entity_id
_entity_poly.type
_entity_poly.pdbx_seq_one_letter_code
_entity_poly.pdbx_strand_id
1 'polypeptide(L)' 'MFELDAFVIRGYEKVIDHYRWLRDSGKSDLERERFQRRIDQEHQMLTEYLEEKSRGALRAA' A
#
# COMPACT_ATOMS: atom_id res chain seq x y z
N MET A 1 6.39 -12.85 13.45
CA MET A 1 6.02 -11.57 12.83
C MET A 1 4.59 -11.28 13.28
N PHE A 2 4.37 -10.18 13.99
CA PHE A 2 3.21 -10.01 14.87
C PHE A 2 1.91 -9.93 14.05
N GLU A 3 0.81 -10.50 14.54
CA GLU A 3 -0.50 -10.50 13.85
C GLU A 3 -0.95 -9.11 13.40
N LEU A 4 -0.55 -8.08 14.14
CA LEU A 4 -0.75 -6.67 13.80
C LEU A 4 -0.03 -6.27 12.50
N ASP A 5 1.22 -6.70 12.29
CA ASP A 5 1.96 -6.38 11.07
C ASP A 5 1.30 -7.04 9.86
N ALA A 6 0.88 -8.30 10.00
CA ALA A 6 0.14 -9.02 8.96
C ALA A 6 -1.25 -8.41 8.70
N PHE A 7 -1.88 -7.80 9.70
CA PHE A 7 -3.14 -7.07 9.54
C PHE A 7 -2.91 -5.76 8.76
N VAL A 8 -1.89 -4.99 9.12
CA VAL A 8 -1.55 -3.72 8.47
C VAL A 8 -1.16 -3.93 7.00
N ILE A 9 -0.30 -4.92 6.70
CA ILE A 9 0.09 -5.25 5.33
C ILE A 9 -1.13 -5.60 4.48
N ARG A 10 -2.00 -6.49 4.97
CA ARG A 10 -3.25 -6.86 4.27
C ARG A 10 -4.19 -5.67 4.09
N GLY A 11 -4.17 -4.71 5.01
CA GLY A 11 -4.89 -3.44 4.90
C GLY A 11 -4.44 -2.63 3.68
N TYR A 12 -3.13 -2.42 3.54
CA TYR A 12 -2.56 -1.72 2.38
C TYR A 12 -2.87 -2.46 1.07
N GLU A 13 -2.66 -3.78 1.03
CA GLU A 13 -2.94 -4.60 -0.16
C GLU A 13 -4.41 -4.46 -0.62
N LYS A 14 -5.35 -4.51 0.33
CA LYS A 14 -6.78 -4.37 0.02
C LYS A 14 -7.11 -2.99 -0.56
N VAL A 15 -6.50 -1.93 -0.05
CA VAL A 15 -6.72 -0.57 -0.56
C VAL A 15 -6.10 -0.42 -1.96
N ILE A 16 -4.90 -0.96 -2.18
CA ILE A 16 -4.24 -0.98 -3.49
C ILE A 16 -5.13 -1.71 -4.52
N ASP A 17 -5.64 -2.89 -4.18
CA ASP A 17 -6.51 -3.66 -5.08
C ASP A 17 -7.82 -2.93 -5.37
N HIS A 18 -8.38 -2.22 -4.40
CA HIS A 18 -9.54 -1.37 -4.62
C HIS A 18 -9.26 -0.27 -5.65
N TYR A 19 -8.14 0.45 -5.52
CA TYR A 19 -7.78 1.49 -6.48
C TYR A 19 -7.37 0.95 -7.85
N ARG A 20 -6.80 -0.27 -7.93
CA ARG A 20 -6.58 -0.96 -9.21
C ARG A 20 -7.90 -1.22 -9.91
N TRP A 21 -8.90 -1.73 -9.20
CA TRP A 21 -10.23 -1.93 -9.76
C TRP A 21 -10.89 -0.62 -10.23
N LEU A 22 -10.76 0.46 -9.44
CA LEU A 22 -11.25 1.79 -9.84
C LEU A 22 -10.53 2.35 -11.08
N ARG A 23 -9.21 2.17 -11.17
CA ARG A 23 -8.43 2.56 -12.35
C ARG A 23 -8.89 1.79 -13.58
N ASP A 24 -8.99 0.47 -13.48
CA ASP A 24 -9.31 -0.39 -14.62
C ASP A 24 -10.77 -0.18 -15.10
N SER A 25 -11.67 0.22 -14.19
CA SER A 25 -13.07 0.57 -14.50
C SER A 25 -13.28 2.06 -14.85
N GLY A 26 -12.25 2.90 -14.71
CA GLY A 26 -12.32 4.34 -14.95
C GLY A 26 -12.62 4.69 -16.41
N LYS A 27 -13.47 5.72 -16.61
CA LYS A 27 -13.99 6.12 -17.93
C LYS A 27 -13.18 7.23 -18.59
N SER A 28 -12.32 7.90 -17.83
CA SER A 28 -11.44 8.95 -18.33
C SER A 28 -9.99 8.73 -17.90
N ASP A 29 -9.07 9.23 -18.72
CA ASP A 29 -7.64 9.16 -18.41
C ASP A 29 -7.30 9.96 -17.14
N LEU A 30 -7.99 11.08 -16.91
CA LEU A 30 -7.84 11.86 -15.68
C LEU A 30 -8.22 11.06 -14.43
N GLU A 31 -9.33 10.30 -14.47
CA GLU A 31 -9.71 9.42 -13.36
C GLU A 31 -8.68 8.30 -13.15
N ARG A 32 -8.26 7.65 -14.24
CA ARG A 32 -7.24 6.59 -14.20
C ARG A 32 -5.94 7.07 -13.59
N GLU A 33 -5.50 8.26 -13.97
CA GLU A 33 -4.26 8.86 -13.47
C GLU A 33 -4.38 9.31 -12.00
N ARG A 34 -5.57 9.74 -11.55
CA ARG A 34 -5.83 9.98 -10.12
C ARG A 34 -5.76 8.69 -9.31
N PHE A 35 -6.37 7.61 -9.80
CA PHE A 35 -6.30 6.31 -9.12
C PHE A 35 -4.90 5.73 -9.14
N GLN A 36 -4.14 5.90 -10.23
CA GLN A 36 -2.74 5.50 -10.31
C GLN A 36 -1.90 6.23 -9.25
N ARG A 37 -2.02 7.55 -9.15
CA ARG A 37 -1.33 8.33 -8.11
C ARG A 37 -1.65 7.84 -6.70
N ARG A 38 -2.90 7.40 -6.48
CA ARG A 38 -3.29 6.86 -5.17
C ARG A 38 -2.68 5.49 -4.90
N ILE A 39 -2.63 4.60 -5.91
CA ILE A 39 -1.92 3.32 -5.83
C ILE A 39 -0.44 3.54 -5.47
N ASP A 40 0.21 4.50 -6.11
CA ASP A 40 1.63 4.80 -5.88
C ASP A 40 1.87 5.28 -4.44
N GLN A 41 0.99 6.12 -3.89
CA GLN A 41 1.05 6.56 -2.49
C GLN A 41 0.90 5.40 -1.51
N GLU A 42 -0.06 4.49 -1.73
CA GLU A 42 -0.26 3.34 -0.86
C GLU A 42 0.93 2.37 -0.90
N HIS A 43 1.53 2.16 -2.08
CA HIS A 43 2.77 1.39 -2.21
C HIS A 43 3.94 2.04 -1.46
N GLN A 44 4.08 3.37 -1.55
CA GLN A 44 5.12 4.09 -0.82
C GLN A 44 4.93 3.92 0.69
N MET A 45 3.72 4.14 1.22
CA MET A 45 3.43 4.00 2.64
C MET A 45 3.68 2.57 3.15
N LEU A 46 3.28 1.55 2.39
CA LEU A 46 3.57 0.15 2.73
C LEU A 46 5.08 -0.12 2.75
N THR A 47 5.82 0.43 1.79
CA THR A 47 7.28 0.28 1.72
C THR A 47 7.96 0.91 2.94
N GLU A 48 7.59 2.15 3.27
CA GLU A 48 8.11 2.86 4.45
C GLU A 48 7.81 2.09 5.76
N TYR A 49 6.60 1.54 5.89
CA TYR A 49 6.22 0.70 7.02
C TYR A 49 7.10 -0.55 7.14
N LEU A 50 7.32 -1.27 6.04
CA LEU A 50 8.16 -2.47 6.03
C LEU A 50 9.63 -2.15 6.34
N GLU A 51 10.14 -1.02 5.84
CA GLU A 51 11.49 -0.54 6.15
C GLU A 51 11.65 -0.16 7.62
N GLU A 52 10.66 0.52 8.20
CA GLU A 52 10.67 0.87 9.64
C GLU A 52 10.65 -0.39 10.51
N LYS A 53 9.83 -1.38 10.15
CA LYS A 53 9.78 -2.67 10.86
C LYS A 53 11.08 -3.43 10.76
N SER A 54 11.69 -3.45 9.57
CA SER A 54 13.00 -4.10 9.36
C SER A 54 14.09 -3.42 10.19
N ARG A 55 14.10 -2.09 10.26
CA ARG A 55 15.03 -1.32 11.11
C ARG A 55 14.79 -1.54 12.60
N GLY A 56 13.53 -1.61 13.04
CA GLY A 56 13.16 -1.91 14.43
C GLY A 56 13.60 -3.31 14.86
N ALA A 57 13.41 -4.32 14.00
CA ALA A 57 13.87 -5.68 14.24
C ALA A 57 15.39 -5.78 14.35
N LEU A 58 16.14 -5.05 13.52
CA LEU A 58 17.61 -5.02 13.55
C LEU A 58 18.17 -4.37 14.84
N ARG A 59 17.44 -3.40 15.43
CA ARG A 59 17.85 -2.73 16.68
C ARG A 59 17.57 -3.54 17.94
N ALA A 60 16.69 -4.53 17.87
CA ALA A 60 16.27 -5.35 19.01
C ALA A 60 17.01 -6.71 19.09
N ALA A 61 17.86 -7.03 18.11
CA ALA A 61 18.68 -8.23 18.01
C ALA A 61 20.13 -7.94 18.46
#